data_AF-A0A914RXB3-F1
#
_entry.id   AF-A0A914RXB3-F1
#
_cell.length_a   1.000
_cell.length_b   1.000
_cell.length_c   1.000
_cell.angle_alpha   90.00
_cell.angle_beta   90.00
_cell.angle_gamma   90.00
#
_symmetry.space_group_name_H-M   'P 1'
#
loop_
_entity.id
_entity.type
_entity.pdbx_description
1 polymer ?
#
loop_
_entity_poly.entity_id
_entity_poly.type
_entity_poly.pdbx_seq_one_letter_code
_entity_poly.pdbx_strand_id
1 'polypeptide(L)'
;MVVLISDGNSQDTWDKVLEAADRLRAIDADVYAVTVSHDYYLQQWQIYSELELYTGNKWLVYIDARIRQFLDEAEKSIAQCTGPSIPASTPPPRVLCLDDPVDVIILLDTSTSVEKEFYAEKEFALDLIKVFPQEHFTDRISVALIQFAGTAKLQFGFGEQKTRGDVLYELERVEHTGGQTSLVSAANIAIQQIHQKHRPDARLVIIFVTDGNSQDLWQVVQVGDR
;
A
#
# COMPACT_ATOMS: atom_id res chain seq x y z
N MET A 1 -23.38 16.78 -10.45
CA MET A 1 -24.07 15.49 -10.32
C MET A 1 -23.24 14.47 -11.05
N VAL A 2 -22.70 13.49 -10.34
CA VAL A 2 -21.87 12.42 -10.92
C VAL A 2 -22.49 11.13 -10.46
N VAL A 3 -23.06 10.38 -11.40
CA VAL A 3 -23.41 8.98 -11.21
C VAL A 3 -22.28 8.20 -11.85
N LEU A 4 -21.59 7.40 -11.04
CA LEU A 4 -20.62 6.43 -11.51
C LEU A 4 -21.16 5.04 -11.18
N ILE A 5 -21.14 4.16 -12.17
CA ILE A 5 -21.41 2.73 -12.02
C ILE A 5 -20.02 2.06 -12.02
N SER A 6 -19.82 1.07 -11.14
CA SER A 6 -18.60 0.25 -10.99
C SER A 6 -18.86 -1.16 -11.55
N ASP A 7 -17.86 -1.78 -12.17
CA ASP A 7 -17.95 -2.93 -13.09
C ASP A 7 -17.59 -4.27 -12.44
N GLY A 8 -17.06 -4.27 -11.22
CA GLY A 8 -17.32 -5.37 -10.28
C GLY A 8 -16.14 -6.03 -9.59
N ASN A 9 -14.90 -5.55 -9.70
CA ASN A 9 -13.80 -6.07 -8.89
C ASN A 9 -13.55 -5.28 -7.59
N SER A 10 -13.55 -3.95 -7.62
CA SER A 10 -13.65 -3.15 -6.38
C SER A 10 -15.11 -3.04 -5.93
N GLN A 11 -15.40 -3.51 -4.72
CA GLN A 11 -16.74 -3.43 -4.11
C GLN A 11 -17.01 -2.09 -3.38
N ASP A 12 -16.00 -1.21 -3.33
CA ASP A 12 -16.07 0.02 -2.54
C ASP A 12 -16.83 1.13 -3.27
N THR A 13 -17.74 1.79 -2.57
CA THR A 13 -18.43 2.97 -3.08
C THR A 13 -17.53 4.21 -2.99
N TRP A 14 -17.58 5.09 -3.98
CA TRP A 14 -16.68 6.24 -4.10
C TRP A 14 -16.69 7.19 -2.90
N ASP A 15 -17.83 7.37 -2.26
CA ASP A 15 -17.98 8.14 -1.01
C ASP A 15 -17.13 7.55 0.12
N LYS A 16 -17.13 6.22 0.26
CA LYS A 16 -16.32 5.52 1.26
C LYS A 16 -14.84 5.55 0.94
N VAL A 17 -14.48 5.48 -0.35
CA VAL A 17 -13.09 5.64 -0.81
C VAL A 17 -12.55 7.01 -0.41
N LEU A 18 -13.31 8.07 -0.69
CA LEU A 18 -12.94 9.43 -0.30
C LEU A 18 -12.80 9.58 1.21
N GLU A 19 -13.77 9.07 1.99
CA GLU A 19 -13.74 9.13 3.45
C GLU A 19 -12.53 8.38 4.03
N ALA A 20 -12.26 7.18 3.53
CA ALA A 20 -11.13 6.37 3.98
C ALA A 20 -9.78 7.02 3.61
N ALA A 21 -9.66 7.55 2.39
CA ALA A 21 -8.47 8.28 1.96
C ALA A 21 -8.24 9.56 2.79
N ASP A 22 -9.29 10.34 3.07
CA ASP A 22 -9.20 11.53 3.92
C ASP A 22 -8.73 11.18 5.34
N ARG A 23 -9.28 10.12 5.92
CA ARG A 23 -8.87 9.63 7.24
C ARG A 23 -7.44 9.14 7.26
N LEU A 24 -6.99 8.45 6.21
CA LEU A 24 -5.62 7.97 6.10
C LEU A 24 -4.64 9.15 5.91
N ARG A 25 -4.99 10.14 5.09
CA ARG A 25 -4.18 11.36 4.86
C ARG A 25 -4.13 12.30 6.05
N ALA A 26 -5.10 12.22 6.96
CA ALA A 26 -5.06 12.96 8.23
C ALA A 26 -3.99 12.41 9.20
N ILE A 27 -3.42 11.24 8.92
CA ILE A 27 -2.31 10.64 9.68
C ILE A 27 -0.99 11.11 9.06
N ASP A 28 -0.01 11.52 9.89
CA ASP A 28 1.37 11.84 9.43
C ASP A 28 2.10 10.54 9.05
N ALA A 29 1.74 9.97 7.89
CA ALA A 29 2.30 8.77 7.33
C ALA A 29 2.77 8.99 5.89
N ASP A 30 3.86 8.35 5.52
CA ASP A 30 4.23 8.22 4.12
C ASP A 30 3.46 7.05 3.50
N VAL A 31 2.59 7.34 2.55
CA VAL A 31 1.73 6.34 1.90
C VAL A 31 2.21 6.08 0.47
N TYR A 32 2.53 4.82 0.18
CA TYR A 32 2.99 4.35 -1.12
C TYR A 32 2.04 3.30 -1.67
N ALA A 33 1.93 3.24 -2.99
CA ALA A 33 1.26 2.15 -3.68
C ALA A 33 2.20 1.55 -4.72
N VAL A 34 2.26 0.22 -4.77
CA VAL A 34 3.08 -0.53 -5.71
C VAL A 34 2.19 -1.47 -6.49
N THR A 35 2.19 -1.32 -7.81
CA THR A 35 1.44 -2.20 -8.72
C THR A 35 2.38 -3.13 -9.46
N VAL A 36 2.23 -4.45 -9.29
CA VAL A 36 3.14 -5.46 -9.89
C VAL A 36 2.68 -5.99 -11.25
N SER A 37 1.47 -5.66 -11.70
CA SER A 37 0.97 -6.11 -13.01
C SER A 37 1.61 -5.38 -14.18
N HIS A 38 1.90 -6.14 -15.23
CA HIS A 38 2.46 -5.65 -16.49
C HIS A 38 1.37 -5.17 -17.48
N ASP A 39 0.10 -5.57 -17.26
CA ASP A 39 -1.02 -5.27 -18.16
C ASP A 39 -1.67 -3.90 -17.88
N TYR A 40 -1.13 -3.17 -16.92
CA TYR A 40 -1.56 -1.83 -16.50
C TYR A 40 -1.51 -0.76 -17.60
N TYR A 41 -0.82 -1.02 -18.72
CA TYR A 41 -0.60 -0.05 -19.79
C TYR A 41 -1.72 0.07 -20.82
N LEU A 42 -2.73 -0.81 -20.82
CA LEU A 42 -3.81 -0.77 -21.80
C LEU A 42 -5.16 -0.47 -21.15
N GLN A 43 -5.43 0.84 -20.98
CA GLN A 43 -6.72 1.46 -20.67
C GLN A 43 -7.29 1.18 -19.27
N GLN A 44 -7.08 2.06 -18.29
CA GLN A 44 -8.05 2.33 -17.21
C GLN A 44 -7.57 3.51 -16.35
N TRP A 45 -8.26 4.65 -16.41
CA TRP A 45 -7.96 5.87 -15.62
C TRP A 45 -8.50 5.83 -14.17
N GLN A 46 -9.23 4.78 -13.78
CA GLN A 46 -10.01 4.75 -12.53
C GLN A 46 -9.23 4.23 -11.31
N ILE A 47 -8.41 3.18 -11.44
CA ILE A 47 -7.57 2.65 -10.34
C ILE A 47 -6.40 3.58 -10.03
N TYR A 48 -5.83 4.21 -11.06
CA TYR A 48 -4.90 5.34 -10.89
C TYR A 48 -5.53 6.38 -9.98
N SER A 49 -6.81 6.71 -10.17
CA SER A 49 -7.48 7.73 -9.35
C SER A 49 -7.62 7.30 -7.88
N GLU A 50 -7.91 6.03 -7.59
CA GLU A 50 -8.07 5.56 -6.21
C GLU A 50 -6.73 5.47 -5.45
N LEU A 51 -5.70 4.84 -6.03
CA LEU A 51 -4.37 4.78 -5.40
C LEU A 51 -3.73 6.17 -5.29
N GLU A 52 -3.95 7.05 -6.26
CA GLU A 52 -3.56 8.47 -6.17
C GLU A 52 -4.27 9.20 -5.02
N LEU A 53 -5.54 8.87 -4.74
CA LEU A 53 -6.26 9.45 -3.61
C LEU A 53 -5.66 9.03 -2.27
N TYR A 54 -5.38 7.73 -2.08
CA TYR A 54 -4.79 7.22 -0.84
C TYR A 54 -3.36 7.70 -0.63
N THR A 55 -2.54 7.71 -1.69
CA THR A 55 -1.16 8.22 -1.61
C THR A 55 -1.10 9.75 -1.54
N GLY A 56 -2.16 10.44 -1.97
CA GLY A 56 -2.21 11.90 -2.09
C GLY A 56 -1.30 12.47 -3.19
N ASN A 57 -0.52 11.63 -3.87
CA ASN A 57 0.45 12.05 -4.87
C ASN A 57 0.77 10.90 -5.85
N LYS A 58 0.46 11.10 -7.14
CA LYS A 58 0.75 10.15 -8.21
C LYS A 58 2.21 9.69 -8.32
N TRP A 59 3.17 10.49 -7.84
CA TRP A 59 4.58 10.10 -7.87
C TRP A 59 4.90 8.99 -6.87
N LEU A 60 4.05 8.79 -5.85
CA LEU A 60 4.14 7.74 -4.83
C LEU A 60 3.43 6.44 -5.25
N VAL A 61 2.91 6.39 -6.48
CA VAL A 61 2.41 5.18 -7.13
C VAL A 61 3.53 4.64 -8.04
N TYR A 62 4.02 3.44 -7.75
CA TYR A 62 5.12 2.78 -8.44
C TYR A 62 4.61 1.61 -9.25
N ILE A 63 4.95 1.62 -10.54
CA ILE A 63 4.39 0.70 -11.53
C ILE A 63 5.52 0.11 -12.38
N ASP A 64 5.40 -1.17 -12.76
CA ASP A 64 6.28 -1.85 -13.73
C ASP A 64 7.78 -1.62 -13.43
N ALA A 65 8.55 -1.01 -14.34
CA ALA A 65 9.99 -0.84 -14.21
C ALA A 65 10.40 0.01 -12.99
N ARG A 66 9.48 0.80 -12.41
CA ARG A 66 9.73 1.62 -11.21
C ARG A 66 9.64 0.80 -9.91
N ILE A 67 9.15 -0.44 -9.93
CA ILE A 67 9.08 -1.29 -8.73
C ILE A 67 10.49 -1.55 -8.16
N ARG A 68 11.48 -1.79 -9.03
CA ARG A 68 12.88 -1.95 -8.58
C ARG A 68 13.43 -0.67 -7.98
N GLN A 69 13.10 0.48 -8.57
CA GLN A 69 13.46 1.78 -8.02
C GLN A 69 12.82 1.99 -6.64
N PHE A 70 11.58 1.51 -6.43
CA PHE A 70 10.95 1.56 -5.12
C PHE A 70 11.72 0.77 -4.07
N LEU A 71 12.22 -0.43 -4.37
CA LEU A 71 13.01 -1.20 -3.40
C LEU A 71 14.26 -0.44 -2.96
N ASP A 72 14.98 0.16 -3.92
CA ASP A 72 16.16 1.00 -3.62
C ASP A 72 15.79 2.27 -2.85
N GLU A 73 14.66 2.89 -3.18
CA GLU A 73 14.17 4.08 -2.48
C GLU A 73 13.61 3.77 -1.10
N ALA A 74 12.95 2.63 -0.91
CA ALA A 74 12.44 2.17 0.37
C ALA A 74 13.59 1.83 1.31
N GLU A 75 14.63 1.14 0.82
CA GLU A 75 15.86 0.93 1.59
C GLU A 75 16.46 2.27 2.04
N LYS A 76 16.64 3.23 1.13
CA LYS A 76 17.21 4.55 1.47
C LYS A 76 16.28 5.41 2.32
N SER A 77 14.97 5.30 2.14
CA SER A 77 13.98 6.09 2.86
C SER A 77 13.77 5.54 4.27
N ILE A 78 13.71 4.22 4.45
CA ILE A 78 13.46 3.60 5.75
C ILE A 78 14.77 3.39 6.53
N ALA A 79 15.89 3.10 5.86
CA ALA A 79 17.18 2.95 6.52
C ALA A 79 17.96 4.27 6.66
N GLN A 80 17.87 5.17 5.67
CA GLN A 80 18.68 6.41 5.59
C GLN A 80 17.85 7.71 5.64
N CYS A 81 16.52 7.61 5.77
CA CYS A 81 15.59 8.75 5.87
C CYS A 81 15.68 9.80 4.77
N THR A 82 15.97 9.36 3.56
CA THR A 82 15.76 10.21 2.38
C THR A 82 14.38 9.91 1.82
N GLY A 83 13.46 10.87 1.93
CA GLY A 83 12.15 10.74 1.28
C GLY A 83 12.30 10.53 -0.24
N PRO A 84 11.27 9.98 -0.91
CA PRO A 84 11.28 9.80 -2.36
C PRO A 84 11.56 11.12 -3.07
N SER A 85 12.31 11.06 -4.17
CA SER A 85 12.73 12.24 -4.93
C SER A 85 11.56 12.84 -5.75
N ILE A 86 10.64 13.53 -5.07
CA ILE A 86 9.48 14.17 -5.73
C ILE A 86 9.95 15.44 -6.47
N PRO A 87 9.69 15.58 -7.78
CA PRO A 87 9.97 16.82 -8.50
C PRO A 87 9.07 17.95 -7.95
N ALA A 88 9.69 18.93 -7.29
CA ALA A 88 9.08 20.17 -6.80
C ALA A 88 8.00 20.03 -5.71
N SER A 89 8.42 19.72 -4.49
CA SER A 89 7.92 20.41 -3.29
C SER A 89 9.04 20.44 -2.26
N THR A 90 9.26 21.60 -1.63
CA THR A 90 10.36 21.80 -0.67
C THR A 90 10.20 20.82 0.50
N PRO A 91 11.11 19.86 0.72
CA PRO A 91 11.04 19.03 1.92
C PRO A 91 11.42 19.91 3.12
N PRO A 92 10.62 20.01 4.18
CA PRO A 92 11.12 20.54 5.44
C PRO A 92 12.25 19.63 5.95
N PRO A 93 13.25 20.18 6.66
CA PRO A 93 14.38 19.41 7.13
C PRO A 93 13.90 18.47 8.25
N ARG A 94 13.72 17.17 7.96
CA ARG A 94 13.69 16.14 9.01
C ARG A 94 15.14 15.67 9.22
N VAL A 95 15.85 16.38 10.10
CA VAL A 95 17.22 16.05 10.54
C VAL A 95 17.11 15.27 11.85
N LEU A 96 17.90 14.19 11.93
CA LEU A 96 17.94 13.08 12.92
C LEU A 96 17.13 11.90 12.41
N CYS A 97 17.81 10.83 12.00
CA CYS A 97 17.12 9.70 11.37
C CYS A 97 17.93 8.42 11.16
N LEU A 98 19.22 8.40 11.54
CA LEU A 98 20.01 7.18 11.42
C LEU A 98 19.54 6.09 12.41
N ASP A 99 18.79 6.46 13.45
CA ASP A 99 18.36 5.56 14.53
C ASP A 99 16.86 5.68 14.90
N ASP A 100 16.08 6.48 14.17
CA ASP A 100 14.68 6.74 14.53
C ASP A 100 13.82 5.47 14.32
N PRO A 101 12.90 5.17 15.24
CA PRO A 101 11.90 4.12 15.06
C PRO A 101 11.09 4.28 13.77
N VAL A 102 10.81 3.19 13.08
CA VAL A 102 9.94 3.17 11.88
C VAL A 102 8.90 2.09 12.04
N ASP A 103 7.64 2.46 11.86
CA ASP A 103 6.51 1.53 11.80
C ASP A 103 6.08 1.38 10.34
N VAL A 104 6.09 0.14 9.83
CA VAL A 104 5.76 -0.19 8.44
C VAL A 104 4.50 -1.04 8.40
N ILE A 105 3.46 -0.59 7.71
CA ILE A 105 2.28 -1.39 7.40
C ILE A 105 2.35 -1.83 5.95
N ILE A 106 2.30 -3.15 5.73
CA ILE A 106 2.15 -3.74 4.41
C ILE A 106 0.70 -4.18 4.25
N LEU A 107 0.01 -3.59 3.28
CA LEU A 107 -1.32 -3.98 2.83
C LEU A 107 -1.12 -4.84 1.59
N LEU A 108 -1.24 -6.16 1.73
CA LEU A 108 -1.04 -7.12 0.66
C LEU A 108 -2.39 -7.54 0.08
N ASP A 109 -2.58 -7.27 -1.21
CA ASP A 109 -3.74 -7.71 -1.95
C ASP A 109 -3.73 -9.23 -2.08
N THR A 110 -4.84 -9.88 -1.78
CA THR A 110 -5.05 -11.32 -1.96
C THR A 110 -6.27 -11.60 -2.85
N SER A 111 -6.87 -10.56 -3.43
CA SER A 111 -8.08 -10.62 -4.26
C SER A 111 -7.83 -10.99 -5.72
N THR A 112 -6.57 -10.90 -6.18
CA THR A 112 -6.20 -11.07 -7.58
C THR A 112 -6.89 -12.28 -8.21
N SER A 113 -7.38 -12.16 -9.45
CA SER A 113 -8.05 -13.29 -10.09
C SER A 113 -7.04 -14.33 -10.62
N VAL A 114 -5.77 -13.93 -10.75
CA VAL A 114 -4.70 -14.76 -11.29
C VAL A 114 -3.70 -15.06 -10.17
N GLU A 115 -3.62 -16.33 -9.76
CA GLU A 115 -2.74 -16.77 -8.67
C GLU A 115 -1.27 -16.38 -8.89
N LYS A 116 -0.81 -16.36 -10.15
CA LYS A 116 0.54 -15.91 -10.52
C LYS A 116 0.79 -14.44 -10.18
N GLU A 117 -0.21 -13.57 -10.33
CA GLU A 117 -0.11 -12.16 -9.97
C GLU A 117 0.02 -12.00 -8.45
N PHE A 118 -0.77 -12.76 -7.68
CA PHE A 118 -0.61 -12.83 -6.23
C PHE A 118 0.80 -13.24 -5.79
N TYR A 119 1.36 -14.30 -6.39
CA TYR A 119 2.73 -14.69 -6.04
C TYR A 119 3.74 -13.61 -6.40
N ALA A 120 3.54 -12.81 -7.45
CA ALA A 120 4.41 -11.68 -7.77
C ALA A 120 4.30 -10.55 -6.74
N GLU A 121 3.09 -10.25 -6.24
CA GLU A 121 2.88 -9.30 -5.13
C GLU A 121 3.55 -9.77 -3.85
N LYS A 122 3.37 -11.06 -3.51
CA LYS A 122 3.96 -11.68 -2.33
C LYS A 122 5.49 -11.66 -2.40
N GLU A 123 6.07 -12.03 -3.53
CA GLU A 123 7.52 -11.96 -3.75
C GLU A 123 8.04 -10.52 -3.62
N PHE A 124 7.33 -9.53 -4.17
CA PHE A 124 7.68 -8.13 -3.98
C PHE A 124 7.68 -7.72 -2.50
N ALA A 125 6.64 -8.10 -1.74
CA ALA A 125 6.58 -7.81 -0.31
C ALA A 125 7.72 -8.52 0.47
N LEU A 126 8.07 -9.75 0.09
CA LEU A 126 9.21 -10.46 0.66
C LEU A 126 10.53 -9.74 0.38
N ASP A 127 10.74 -9.30 -0.87
CA ASP A 127 11.94 -8.57 -1.27
C ASP A 127 12.06 -7.20 -0.58
N LEU A 128 10.94 -6.51 -0.40
CA LEU A 128 10.87 -5.28 0.40
C LEU A 128 11.33 -5.51 1.86
N ILE A 129 10.93 -6.61 2.49
CA ILE A 129 11.41 -6.92 3.85
C ILE A 129 12.89 -7.30 3.84
N LYS A 130 13.37 -7.98 2.79
CA LYS A 130 14.78 -8.41 2.66
C LYS A 130 15.74 -7.24 2.48
N VAL A 131 15.33 -6.12 1.86
CA VAL A 131 16.21 -4.94 1.71
C VAL A 131 16.50 -4.27 3.05
N PHE A 132 15.67 -4.45 4.08
CA PHE A 132 15.94 -3.91 5.40
C PHE A 132 17.00 -4.75 6.15
N PRO A 133 18.02 -4.10 6.76
CA PRO A 133 19.00 -4.79 7.60
C PRO A 133 18.33 -5.52 8.77
N GLN A 134 18.81 -6.73 9.09
CA GLN A 134 18.18 -7.57 10.11
C GLN A 134 18.24 -6.95 11.51
N GLU A 135 19.34 -6.27 11.82
CA GLU A 135 19.58 -5.57 13.08
C GLU A 135 18.48 -4.55 13.40
N HIS A 136 17.89 -3.92 12.38
CA HIS A 136 16.85 -2.92 12.56
C HIS A 136 15.54 -3.49 13.11
N PHE A 137 15.23 -4.78 12.92
CA PHE A 137 13.96 -5.35 13.37
C PHE A 137 13.87 -5.54 14.89
N THR A 138 14.99 -5.40 15.60
CA THR A 138 15.05 -5.61 17.06
C THR A 138 14.30 -4.49 17.81
N ASP A 139 14.50 -3.25 17.40
CA ASP A 139 14.06 -2.04 18.10
C ASP A 139 13.64 -0.91 17.16
N ARG A 140 14.25 -0.81 15.99
CA ARG A 140 14.01 0.28 15.04
C ARG A 140 12.77 0.06 14.18
N ILE A 141 12.71 -1.02 13.41
CA ILE A 141 11.64 -1.33 12.45
C ILE A 141 10.61 -2.25 13.12
N SER A 142 9.35 -1.82 13.17
CA SER A 142 8.22 -2.66 13.50
C SER A 142 7.31 -2.82 12.30
N VAL A 143 6.92 -4.05 11.98
CA VAL A 143 6.09 -4.35 10.80
C VAL A 143 4.71 -4.83 11.25
N ALA A 144 3.67 -4.37 10.57
CA ALA A 144 2.35 -4.98 10.59
C ALA A 144 1.99 -5.46 9.17
N LEU A 145 1.39 -6.63 9.08
CA LEU A 145 0.93 -7.21 7.81
C LEU A 145 -0.58 -7.34 7.84
N ILE A 146 -1.22 -6.73 6.85
CA ILE A 146 -2.66 -6.81 6.63
C ILE A 146 -2.84 -7.40 5.24
N GLN A 147 -3.50 -8.55 5.17
CA GLN A 147 -3.97 -9.05 3.88
C GLN A 147 -5.34 -8.44 3.59
N PHE A 148 -5.67 -8.19 2.32
CA PHE A 148 -7.01 -7.73 1.96
C PHE A 148 -7.51 -8.33 0.65
N ALA A 149 -8.80 -8.64 0.64
CA ALA A 149 -9.59 -8.84 -0.56
C ALA A 149 -10.90 -8.06 -0.35
N GLY A 150 -12.06 -8.70 -0.40
CA GLY A 150 -13.34 -8.06 -0.09
C GLY A 150 -13.43 -7.68 1.40
N THR A 151 -12.63 -8.33 2.24
CA THR A 151 -12.43 -7.95 3.65
C THR A 151 -10.95 -8.02 3.98
N ALA A 152 -10.47 -7.05 4.76
CA ALA A 152 -9.10 -7.03 5.26
C ALA A 152 -8.98 -7.77 6.60
N LYS A 153 -7.81 -8.40 6.80
CA LYS A 153 -7.47 -9.14 8.02
C LYS A 153 -6.03 -8.85 8.42
N LEU A 154 -5.85 -8.47 9.68
CA LEU A 154 -4.54 -8.37 10.30
C LEU A 154 -3.94 -9.78 10.44
N GLN A 155 -2.80 -10.03 9.79
CA GLN A 155 -2.03 -11.26 9.97
C GLN A 155 -1.19 -11.18 11.23
N PHE A 156 -0.51 -10.05 11.41
CA PHE A 156 0.16 -9.68 12.65
C PHE A 156 0.28 -8.16 12.74
N GLY A 157 0.21 -7.63 13.95
CA GLY A 157 0.40 -6.22 14.25
C GLY A 157 1.83 -5.86 14.66
N PHE A 158 2.04 -4.56 14.86
CA PHE A 158 3.28 -4.00 15.38
C PHE A 158 3.68 -4.65 16.69
N GLY A 159 4.97 -4.97 16.78
CA GLY A 159 5.60 -5.56 17.95
C GLY A 159 5.30 -7.04 18.18
N GLU A 160 4.54 -7.70 17.30
CA GLU A 160 4.35 -9.16 17.39
C GLU A 160 5.56 -9.92 16.83
N GLN A 161 6.04 -9.53 15.65
CA GLN A 161 7.26 -10.08 15.05
C GLN A 161 8.49 -9.31 15.51
N LYS A 162 9.54 -10.02 15.94
CA LYS A 162 10.74 -9.43 16.56
C LYS A 162 11.99 -9.53 15.71
N THR A 163 11.97 -10.39 14.70
CA THR A 163 13.08 -10.56 13.78
C THR A 163 12.59 -10.45 12.34
N ARG A 164 13.49 -10.08 11.44
CA ARG A 164 13.24 -10.14 10.00
C ARG A 164 12.77 -11.53 9.56
N GLY A 165 13.33 -12.58 10.17
CA GLY A 165 12.97 -13.97 9.88
C GLY A 165 11.51 -14.27 10.22
N ASP A 166 11.00 -13.78 11.35
CA ASP A 166 9.60 -14.01 11.75
C ASP A 166 8.63 -13.27 10.83
N VAL A 167 8.96 -12.04 10.43
CA VAL A 167 8.19 -11.28 9.44
C VAL A 167 8.12 -12.02 8.10
N LEU A 168 9.27 -12.49 7.60
CA LEU A 168 9.33 -13.28 6.35
C LEU A 168 8.54 -14.59 6.48
N TYR A 169 8.65 -15.26 7.62
CA TYR A 169 7.94 -16.52 7.88
C TYR A 169 6.42 -16.35 7.82
N GLU A 170 5.85 -15.32 8.46
CA GLU A 170 4.41 -15.08 8.40
C GLU A 170 3.97 -14.58 7.01
N LEU A 171 4.78 -13.75 6.35
CA LEU A 171 4.48 -13.25 5.01
C LEU A 171 4.44 -14.37 3.96
N GLU A 172 5.36 -15.33 4.04
CA GLU A 172 5.42 -16.51 3.16
C GLU A 172 4.12 -17.34 3.20
N ARG A 173 3.49 -17.38 4.39
CA ARG A 173 2.30 -18.18 4.70
C ARG A 173 0.99 -17.49 4.33
N VAL A 174 1.02 -16.25 3.84
CA VAL A 174 -0.19 -15.63 3.30
C VAL A 174 -0.63 -16.41 2.06
N GLU A 175 -1.90 -16.81 2.08
CA GLU A 175 -2.53 -17.58 1.01
C GLU A 175 -3.36 -16.67 0.11
N HIS A 176 -3.39 -17.03 -1.17
CA HIS A 176 -4.28 -16.42 -2.14
C HIS A 176 -5.74 -16.69 -1.76
N THR A 177 -6.56 -15.65 -1.68
CA THR A 177 -7.99 -15.81 -1.37
C THR A 177 -8.88 -15.65 -2.59
N GLY A 178 -8.43 -14.87 -3.59
CA GLY A 178 -9.27 -14.39 -4.68
C GLY A 178 -10.45 -13.54 -4.19
N GLY A 179 -11.35 -13.20 -5.12
CA GLY A 179 -12.60 -12.49 -4.82
C GLY A 179 -12.52 -11.00 -5.15
N GLN A 180 -13.43 -10.21 -4.57
CA GLN A 180 -13.47 -8.76 -4.76
C GLN A 180 -12.33 -8.08 -4.01
N THR A 181 -12.03 -6.84 -4.35
CA THR A 181 -11.03 -5.98 -3.72
C THR A 181 -11.73 -4.89 -2.90
N SER A 182 -11.23 -4.60 -1.68
CA SER A 182 -11.69 -3.48 -0.86
C SER A 182 -10.52 -2.76 -0.19
N LEU A 183 -10.08 -1.67 -0.81
CA LEU A 183 -9.06 -0.78 -0.26
C LEU A 183 -9.58 -0.01 0.95
N VAL A 184 -10.89 0.28 1.00
CA VAL A 184 -11.53 0.87 2.18
C VAL A 184 -11.42 -0.07 3.37
N SER A 185 -11.65 -1.38 3.19
CA SER A 185 -11.47 -2.34 4.27
C SER A 185 -10.01 -2.39 4.73
N ALA A 186 -9.06 -2.36 3.80
CA ALA A 186 -7.63 -2.36 4.11
C ALA A 186 -7.22 -1.11 4.92
N ALA A 187 -7.60 0.08 4.44
CA ALA A 187 -7.33 1.35 5.10
C ALA A 187 -7.93 1.42 6.51
N ASN A 188 -9.15 0.89 6.72
CA ASN A 188 -9.77 0.86 8.03
C ASN A 188 -9.01 0.00 9.04
N ILE A 189 -8.54 -1.19 8.65
CA ILE A 189 -7.73 -2.04 9.53
C ILE A 189 -6.37 -1.39 9.80
N ALA A 190 -5.76 -0.73 8.80
CA ALA A 190 -4.51 0.02 8.99
C ALA A 190 -4.70 1.15 10.01
N ILE A 191 -5.72 2.00 9.86
CA ILE A 191 -6.04 3.09 10.80
C ILE A 191 -6.27 2.54 12.21
N GLN A 192 -7.00 1.42 12.32
CA GLN A 192 -7.22 0.77 13.62
C GLN A 192 -5.90 0.31 14.25
N GLN A 193 -5.04 -0.35 13.48
CA GLN A 193 -3.73 -0.81 13.94
C GLN A 193 -2.84 0.37 14.38
N ILE A 194 -2.86 1.48 13.63
CA ILE A 194 -2.13 2.71 13.95
C ILE A 194 -2.60 3.26 15.30
N HIS A 195 -3.91 3.46 15.48
CA HIS A 195 -4.43 3.98 16.75
C HIS A 195 -4.12 3.09 17.96
N GLN A 196 -4.00 1.78 17.77
CA GLN A 196 -3.79 0.85 18.87
C GLN A 196 -2.33 0.65 19.25
N LYS A 197 -1.41 0.67 18.28
CA LYS A 197 -0.05 0.14 18.46
C LYS A 197 1.06 0.98 17.85
N HIS A 198 0.76 2.03 17.09
CA HIS A 198 1.79 2.89 16.52
C HIS A 198 2.60 3.57 17.63
N ARG A 199 3.93 3.58 17.48
CA ARG A 199 4.84 4.24 18.41
C ARG A 199 4.82 5.76 18.17
N PRO A 200 4.60 6.60 19.19
CA PRO A 200 4.46 8.05 19.01
C PRO A 200 5.67 8.76 18.38
N ASP A 201 6.86 8.19 18.53
CA ASP A 201 8.13 8.68 18.02
C ASP A 201 8.57 7.96 16.74
N ALA A 202 7.79 7.00 16.24
CA ALA A 202 8.10 6.31 15.00
C ALA A 202 7.60 7.07 13.79
N ARG A 203 8.42 7.10 12.74
CA ARG A 203 7.93 7.43 11.40
C ARG A 203 6.99 6.31 10.93
N LEU A 204 5.83 6.68 10.39
CA LEU A 204 4.87 5.73 9.87
C LEU A 204 4.95 5.64 8.35
N VAL A 205 5.06 4.41 7.83
CA VAL A 205 5.07 4.11 6.40
C VAL A 205 3.97 3.09 6.10
N ILE A 206 3.16 3.36 5.10
CA ILE A 206 2.06 2.48 4.66
C ILE A 206 2.28 2.15 3.20
N ILE A 207 2.28 0.86 2.86
CA ILE A 207 2.59 0.37 1.52
C ILE A 207 1.45 -0.54 1.07
N PHE A 208 0.74 -0.12 0.04
CA PHE A 208 -0.20 -0.95 -0.70
C PHE A 208 0.56 -1.75 -1.74
N VAL A 209 0.41 -3.07 -1.72
CA VAL A 209 0.94 -3.99 -2.73
C VAL A 209 -0.25 -4.68 -3.38
N THR A 210 -0.46 -4.38 -4.66
CA THR A 210 -1.62 -4.86 -5.43
C THR A 210 -1.20 -5.06 -6.90
N ASP A 211 -1.98 -5.81 -7.66
CA ASP A 211 -1.82 -6.03 -9.09
C ASP A 211 -2.48 -4.89 -9.88
N GLY A 212 -3.24 -4.03 -9.19
CA GLY A 212 -3.99 -2.95 -9.81
C GLY A 212 -5.05 -3.48 -10.78
N ASN A 213 -5.53 -4.70 -10.60
CA ASN A 213 -6.38 -5.43 -11.55
C ASN A 213 -7.86 -5.36 -11.11
N SER A 214 -8.48 -4.19 -11.27
CA SER A 214 -9.94 -4.10 -11.47
C SER A 214 -10.19 -4.11 -12.97
N GLN A 215 -10.04 -5.28 -13.59
CA GLN A 215 -10.20 -5.48 -15.03
C GLN A 215 -11.64 -5.24 -15.44
N ASP A 216 -11.94 -4.13 -16.11
CA ASP A 216 -13.18 -4.02 -16.86
C ASP A 216 -13.18 -2.87 -17.90
N LEU A 217 -13.90 -3.13 -19.00
CA LEU A 217 -14.08 -2.24 -20.14
C LEU A 217 -15.40 -1.46 -19.98
N TRP A 218 -15.33 -0.13 -19.78
CA TRP A 218 -16.51 0.72 -19.77
C TRP A 218 -16.93 1.17 -21.18
N GLN A 219 -18.22 1.02 -21.50
CA GLN A 219 -18.86 1.82 -22.56
C GLN A 219 -19.52 3.07 -21.97
N VAL A 220 -19.07 4.24 -22.43
CA VAL A 220 -19.65 5.54 -22.06
C VAL A 220 -21.01 5.71 -22.75
N VAL A 221 -22.10 5.78 -21.97
CA VAL A 221 -23.38 6.32 -22.48
C VAL A 221 -23.44 7.80 -22.12
N GLN A 222 -23.34 8.67 -23.12
CA GLN A 222 -23.60 10.10 -22.96
C GLN A 222 -25.11 10.31 -22.74
N VAL A 223 -25.48 11.01 -21.67
CA VAL A 223 -26.82 11.60 -21.54
C VAL A 223 -26.65 13.11 -21.48
N GLY A 224 -27.20 13.77 -22.51
CA GLY A 224 -27.07 15.20 -22.74
C GLY A 224 -27.93 16.05 -21.83
N ASP A 225 -27.44 17.27 -21.61
CA ASP A 225 -28.11 18.37 -20.92
C ASP A 225 -29.49 18.70 -21.53
N ARG A 226 -30.49 18.85 -20.66
CA ARG A 226 -31.52 19.90 -20.73
C ARG A 226 -31.96 20.31 -19.33
#